data_AF-A0A1A9VIB9-F1
#
_entry.id   AF-A0A1A9VIB9-F1
#
_cell.length_a   1.000
_cell.length_b   1.000
_cell.length_c   1.000
_cell.angle_alpha   90.00
_cell.angle_beta   90.00
_cell.angle_gamma   90.00
#
_symmetry.space_group_name_H-M   'P 1'
#
loop_
_entity.id
_entity.type
_entity.pdbx_description
1 polymer ?
#
loop_
_entity_poly.entity_id
_entity_poly.type
_entity_poly.pdbx_seq_one_letter_code
_entity_poly.pdbx_strand_id
1 'polypeptide(L)'
;SAEQTRPLCNYAEHSVEKLNETAKSINRKCDEIKTQVEAFVNSYFEAIEVHRNTLLQQVHRARESKVEMILEQQMSLEKRAQDASMAIQFTQELTEMTSDVEILSFLKILLQRFEYCQQFKAPIDPKISDSLHFLPKIRAPSTKSQNDIPMFGIITMQTVEPSLCTLQWDGFSQLRLHKKVELTVISRDADGVSLCHGGLEIKVKLKYKEQSIKLLPTDVHDNRDGRMPGYNDGCGHGHAGHPGRRHWSCCGNVLENSECNVANKLLNPST
;
A
#
# COMPACT_ATOMS: atom_id res chain seq x y z
N SER A 1 -12.82 -2.68 86.70
CA SER A 1 -14.03 -1.83 86.71
C SER A 1 -14.58 -1.75 85.30
N ALA A 2 -15.90 -1.77 85.10
CA ALA A 2 -16.53 -1.59 83.78
C ALA A 2 -16.10 -0.27 83.09
N GLU A 3 -15.71 0.74 83.89
CA GLU A 3 -15.17 2.01 83.40
C GLU A 3 -13.80 1.90 82.73
N GLN A 4 -12.97 0.92 83.11
CA GLN A 4 -11.65 0.70 82.50
C GLN A 4 -11.73 -0.08 81.17
N THR A 5 -12.79 -0.86 80.96
CA THR A 5 -12.96 -1.69 79.75
C THR A 5 -13.70 -0.95 78.62
N ARG A 6 -14.56 0.02 78.96
CA ARG A 6 -15.31 0.84 78.00
C ARG A 6 -14.45 1.54 76.92
N PRO A 7 -13.30 2.16 77.21
CA PRO A 7 -12.45 2.77 76.18
C PRO A 7 -11.85 1.73 75.21
N LEU A 8 -11.59 0.50 75.66
CA LEU A 8 -11.12 -0.58 74.80
C LEU A 8 -12.20 -1.03 73.82
N CYS A 9 -13.46 -1.11 74.26
CA CYS A 9 -14.58 -1.41 73.37
C CYS A 9 -14.77 -0.31 72.31
N ASN A 10 -14.77 0.96 72.72
CA ASN A 10 -14.91 2.09 71.78
C ASN A 10 -13.74 2.13 70.77
N TYR A 11 -12.52 1.83 71.20
CA TYR A 11 -11.36 1.72 70.32
C TYR A 11 -11.51 0.58 69.30
N ALA A 12 -11.99 -0.59 69.74
CA ALA A 12 -12.22 -1.73 68.88
C ALA A 12 -13.31 -1.43 67.84
N GLU A 13 -14.43 -0.82 68.24
CA GLU A 13 -15.52 -0.41 67.34
C GLU A 13 -15.03 0.56 66.25
N HIS A 14 -14.32 1.61 66.65
CA HIS A 14 -13.75 2.59 65.71
C HIS A 14 -12.66 1.98 64.79
N SER A 15 -11.88 1.02 65.30
CA SER A 15 -10.90 0.29 64.49
C SER A 15 -11.56 -0.61 63.46
N VAL A 16 -12.65 -1.29 63.83
CA VAL A 16 -13.47 -2.10 62.92
C VAL A 16 -14.13 -1.22 61.85
N GLU A 17 -14.65 -0.05 62.22
CA GLU A 17 -15.21 0.92 61.26
C GLU A 17 -14.16 1.35 60.23
N LYS A 18 -12.95 1.69 60.68
CA LYS A 18 -11.83 2.03 59.78
C LYS A 18 -11.42 0.88 58.87
N LEU A 19 -11.39 -0.35 59.38
CA LEU A 19 -11.10 -1.54 58.56
C LEU A 19 -12.19 -1.77 57.50
N ASN A 20 -13.46 -1.57 57.85
CA ASN A 20 -14.58 -1.70 56.91
C ASN A 20 -14.52 -0.63 55.81
N GLU A 21 -14.21 0.62 56.15
CA GLU A 21 -14.04 1.68 55.16
C GLU A 21 -12.82 1.41 54.25
N THR A 22 -11.74 0.89 54.82
CA THR A 22 -10.56 0.47 54.04
C THR A 22 -10.93 -0.65 53.07
N ALA A 23 -11.65 -1.68 53.53
CA ALA A 23 -12.11 -2.78 52.69
C ALA A 23 -13.03 -2.30 51.56
N LYS A 24 -13.97 -1.38 51.83
CA LYS A 24 -14.81 -0.75 50.81
C LYS A 24 -13.98 0.02 49.78
N SER A 25 -12.98 0.79 50.22
CA SER A 25 -12.11 1.53 49.31
C SER A 25 -11.27 0.61 48.43
N ILE A 26 -10.75 -0.49 48.99
CA ILE A 26 -10.02 -1.51 48.24
C ILE A 26 -10.94 -2.13 47.18
N ASN A 27 -12.16 -2.53 47.56
CA ASN A 27 -13.11 -3.13 46.61
C ASN A 27 -13.46 -2.16 45.47
N ARG A 28 -13.73 -0.88 45.77
CA ARG A 28 -13.96 0.14 44.73
C ARG A 28 -12.79 0.27 43.76
N LYS A 29 -11.55 0.32 44.26
CA LYS A 29 -10.36 0.37 43.42
C LYS A 29 -10.19 -0.88 42.57
N CYS A 30 -10.49 -2.06 43.12
CA CYS A 30 -10.47 -3.31 42.35
C CYS A 30 -11.50 -3.28 41.20
N ASP A 31 -12.72 -2.80 41.45
CA ASP A 31 -13.76 -2.67 40.43
C ASP A 31 -13.41 -1.62 39.36
N GLU A 32 -12.80 -0.50 39.77
CA GLU A 32 -12.29 0.53 38.86
C GLU A 32 -11.20 -0.03 37.94
N ILE A 33 -10.21 -0.73 38.50
CA ILE A 33 -9.13 -1.35 37.72
C ILE A 33 -9.68 -2.42 36.78
N LYS A 34 -10.64 -3.24 37.24
CA LYS A 34 -11.30 -4.24 36.40
C LYS A 34 -11.94 -3.59 35.17
N THR A 35 -12.72 -2.53 35.38
CA THR A 35 -13.34 -1.76 34.29
C THR A 35 -12.29 -1.18 33.34
N GLN A 36 -11.17 -0.67 33.85
CA GLN A 36 -10.08 -0.13 33.01
C GLN A 36 -9.43 -1.22 32.15
N VAL A 37 -9.18 -2.41 32.70
CA VAL A 37 -8.62 -3.54 31.96
C VAL A 37 -9.59 -3.99 30.86
N GLU A 38 -10.89 -4.08 31.16
CA GLU A 38 -11.91 -4.44 30.16
C GLU A 38 -11.97 -3.39 29.03
N ALA A 39 -11.99 -2.10 29.36
CA ALA A 39 -11.99 -1.03 28.37
C ALA A 39 -10.73 -1.05 27.48
N PHE A 40 -9.55 -1.27 28.08
CA PHE A 40 -8.29 -1.40 27.37
C PHE A 40 -8.32 -2.57 26.37
N VAL A 41 -8.74 -3.76 26.81
CA VAL A 41 -8.81 -4.94 25.94
C VAL A 41 -9.84 -4.75 24.81
N ASN A 42 -10.99 -4.14 25.11
CA ASN A 42 -12.02 -3.86 24.10
C ASN A 42 -11.49 -2.91 23.00
N SER A 43 -10.74 -1.87 23.38
CA SER A 43 -10.11 -0.98 22.40
C SER A 43 -9.13 -1.70 21.46
N TYR A 44 -8.45 -2.75 21.95
CA TYR A 44 -7.55 -3.57 21.16
C TYR A 44 -8.31 -4.45 20.16
N PHE A 45 -9.44 -5.04 20.58
CA PHE A 45 -10.33 -5.79 19.69
C PHE A 45 -10.88 -4.91 18.57
N GLU A 46 -11.40 -3.72 18.90
CA GLU A 46 -11.90 -2.75 17.92
C GLU A 46 -10.83 -2.39 16.89
N ALA A 47 -9.61 -2.08 17.36
CA ALA A 47 -8.51 -1.71 16.46
C ALA A 47 -8.10 -2.89 15.54
N ILE A 48 -8.12 -4.12 16.04
CA ILE A 48 -7.90 -5.33 15.22
C ILE A 48 -9.00 -5.51 14.17
N GLU A 49 -10.26 -5.34 14.55
CA GLU A 49 -11.38 -5.47 13.62
C GLU A 49 -11.31 -4.43 12.50
N VAL A 50 -11.02 -3.17 12.85
CA VAL A 50 -10.79 -2.09 11.88
C VAL A 50 -9.63 -2.45 10.95
N HIS A 51 -8.52 -2.95 11.49
CA HIS A 51 -7.36 -3.36 10.67
C HIS A 51 -7.72 -4.51 9.71
N ARG A 52 -8.39 -5.56 10.20
CA ARG A 52 -8.87 -6.69 9.39
C ARG A 52 -9.75 -6.20 8.24
N ASN A 53 -10.73 -5.36 8.54
CA ASN A 53 -11.65 -4.84 7.53
C ASN A 53 -10.92 -3.97 6.50
N THR A 54 -9.92 -3.19 6.94
CA THR A 54 -9.07 -2.39 6.05
C THR A 54 -8.27 -3.27 5.08
N LEU A 55 -7.62 -4.34 5.58
CA LEU A 55 -6.87 -5.26 4.73
C LEU A 55 -7.78 -5.98 3.72
N LEU A 56 -8.96 -6.43 4.16
CA LEU A 56 -9.93 -7.07 3.26
C LEU A 56 -10.44 -6.09 2.20
N GLN A 57 -10.66 -4.83 2.57
CA GLN A 57 -11.06 -3.80 1.62
C GLN A 57 -9.94 -3.49 0.61
N GLN A 58 -8.67 -3.48 1.03
CA GLN A 58 -7.53 -3.33 0.12
C GLN A 58 -7.47 -4.47 -0.90
N VAL A 59 -7.67 -5.72 -0.47
CA VAL A 59 -7.74 -6.88 -1.36
C VAL A 59 -8.91 -6.76 -2.34
N HIS A 60 -10.08 -6.35 -1.85
CA HIS A 60 -11.27 -6.16 -2.69
C HIS A 60 -11.02 -5.12 -3.79
N ARG A 61 -10.50 -3.95 -3.43
CA ARG A 61 -10.20 -2.86 -4.36
C ARG A 61 -9.14 -3.27 -5.39
N ALA A 62 -8.08 -3.95 -4.96
CA ALA A 62 -7.05 -4.46 -5.87
C ALA A 62 -7.65 -5.42 -6.90
N ARG A 63 -8.56 -6.30 -6.47
CA ARG A 63 -9.27 -7.21 -7.37
C ARG A 63 -10.16 -6.46 -8.36
N GLU A 64 -11.01 -5.55 -7.88
CA GLU A 64 -11.91 -4.78 -8.75
C GLU A 64 -11.13 -4.02 -9.81
N SER A 65 -10.09 -3.29 -9.41
CA SER A 65 -9.24 -2.53 -10.34
C SER A 65 -8.56 -3.44 -11.36
N LYS A 66 -8.02 -4.60 -10.96
CA LYS A 66 -7.41 -5.54 -11.91
C LYS A 66 -8.42 -6.13 -12.88
N VAL A 67 -9.62 -6.49 -12.41
CA VAL A 67 -10.69 -7.02 -13.27
C VAL A 67 -11.19 -5.96 -14.25
N GLU A 68 -11.37 -4.72 -13.80
CA GLU A 68 -11.73 -3.60 -14.67
C GLU A 68 -10.71 -3.40 -15.79
N MET A 69 -9.40 -3.37 -15.46
CA MET A 69 -8.34 -3.28 -16.46
C MET A 69 -8.35 -4.44 -17.46
N ILE A 70 -8.63 -5.67 -17.00
CA ILE A 70 -8.76 -6.85 -17.88
C ILE A 70 -9.93 -6.64 -18.85
N LEU A 71 -11.10 -6.22 -18.34
CA LEU A 71 -12.30 -6.02 -19.16
C LEU A 71 -12.09 -4.91 -20.20
N GLU A 72 -11.45 -3.81 -19.83
CA GLU A 72 -11.12 -2.73 -20.76
C GLU A 72 -10.16 -3.21 -21.87
N GLN A 73 -9.12 -3.95 -21.50
CA GLN A 73 -8.19 -4.53 -22.48
C GLN A 73 -8.88 -5.53 -23.39
N GLN A 74 -9.72 -6.41 -22.84
CA GLN A 74 -10.49 -7.38 -23.61
C GLN A 74 -11.41 -6.68 -24.61
N MET A 75 -12.19 -5.69 -24.18
CA MET A 75 -13.08 -4.92 -25.05
C MET A 75 -12.32 -4.20 -26.16
N SER A 76 -11.14 -3.64 -25.85
CA SER A 76 -10.26 -3.02 -26.83
C SER A 76 -9.77 -4.03 -27.89
N LEU A 77 -9.36 -5.23 -27.46
CA LEU A 77 -8.91 -6.30 -28.35
C LEU A 77 -10.03 -6.85 -29.22
N GLU A 78 -11.22 -7.08 -28.66
CA GLU A 78 -12.40 -7.54 -29.38
C GLU A 78 -12.82 -6.54 -30.46
N LYS A 79 -12.87 -5.24 -30.12
CA LYS A 79 -13.17 -4.19 -31.09
C LYS A 79 -12.17 -4.18 -32.26
N ARG A 80 -10.88 -4.27 -31.96
CA ARG A 80 -9.83 -4.33 -32.99
C ARG A 80 -9.97 -5.59 -33.87
N ALA A 81 -10.25 -6.73 -33.26
CA ALA A 81 -10.45 -7.98 -33.99
C ALA A 81 -11.66 -7.88 -34.92
N GLN A 82 -12.75 -7.27 -34.46
CA GLN A 82 -13.94 -7.03 -35.27
C GLN A 82 -13.67 -6.06 -36.43
N ASP A 83 -13.00 -4.93 -36.18
CA ASP A 83 -12.63 -3.95 -37.21
C ASP A 83 -11.75 -4.59 -38.31
N ALA A 84 -10.75 -5.38 -37.89
CA ALA A 84 -9.89 -6.12 -38.82
C ALA A 84 -10.66 -7.19 -39.60
N SER A 85 -11.56 -7.92 -38.94
CA SER A 85 -12.39 -8.95 -39.58
C SER A 85 -13.32 -8.35 -40.63
N MET A 86 -13.97 -7.21 -40.32
CA MET A 86 -14.82 -6.49 -41.28
C MET A 86 -14.02 -5.96 -42.47
N ALA A 87 -12.80 -5.45 -42.26
CA ALA A 87 -11.94 -4.98 -43.34
C ALA A 87 -11.52 -6.13 -44.28
N ILE A 88 -11.20 -7.29 -43.71
CA ILE A 88 -10.86 -8.49 -44.49
C ILE A 88 -12.07 -8.99 -45.26
N GLN A 89 -13.22 -9.15 -44.61
CA GLN A 89 -14.45 -9.62 -45.24
C GLN A 89 -14.88 -8.72 -46.40
N PHE A 90 -14.88 -7.40 -46.19
CA PHE A 90 -15.20 -6.45 -47.26
C PHE A 90 -14.24 -6.58 -48.45
N THR A 91 -12.95 -6.80 -48.19
CA THR A 91 -11.96 -6.98 -49.26
C THR A 91 -12.19 -8.29 -50.02
N GLN A 92 -12.55 -9.37 -49.33
CA GLN A 92 -12.88 -10.66 -49.94
C GLN A 92 -14.12 -10.52 -50.84
N GLU A 93 -15.20 -9.94 -50.33
CA GLU A 93 -16.43 -9.70 -51.10
C GLU A 93 -16.16 -8.83 -52.33
N LEU A 94 -15.36 -7.77 -52.19
CA LEU A 94 -14.97 -6.91 -53.31
C LEU A 94 -14.19 -7.69 -54.38
N THR A 95 -13.25 -8.54 -53.97
CA THR A 95 -12.40 -9.31 -54.89
C THR A 95 -13.17 -10.43 -55.59
N GLU A 96 -14.23 -10.97 -54.97
CA GLU A 96 -15.05 -12.04 -55.54
C GLU A 96 -16.14 -11.55 -56.51
N MET A 97 -16.66 -10.33 -56.33
CA MET A 97 -17.88 -9.86 -57.02
C MET A 97 -17.67 -8.77 -58.08
N THR A 98 -16.51 -8.10 -58.13
CA THR A 98 -16.34 -6.88 -58.94
C THR A 98 -15.19 -6.95 -59.95
N SER A 99 -15.24 -6.08 -60.96
CA SER A 99 -14.20 -5.98 -62.00
C SER A 99 -12.97 -5.20 -61.50
N ASP A 100 -11.79 -5.46 -62.08
CA ASP A 100 -10.52 -4.85 -61.65
C ASP A 100 -10.55 -3.30 -61.57
N VAL A 101 -11.35 -2.65 -62.41
CA VAL A 101 -11.50 -1.17 -62.43
C VAL A 101 -12.25 -0.67 -61.19
N GLU A 102 -13.26 -1.39 -60.73
CA GLU A 102 -14.03 -1.06 -59.53
C GLU A 102 -13.18 -1.32 -58.28
N ILE A 103 -12.38 -2.40 -58.26
CA ILE A 103 -11.43 -2.68 -57.18
C ILE A 103 -10.44 -1.51 -56.99
N LEU A 104 -9.91 -0.98 -58.09
CA LEU A 104 -9.00 0.17 -58.05
C LEU A 104 -9.66 1.45 -57.52
N SER A 105 -10.98 1.61 -57.67
CA SER A 105 -11.72 2.76 -57.12
C SER A 105 -11.82 2.74 -55.59
N PHE A 106 -11.81 1.55 -54.98
CA PHE A 106 -11.87 1.38 -53.52
C PHE A 106 -10.50 1.17 -52.86
N LEU A 107 -9.42 1.00 -53.65
CA LEU A 107 -8.07 0.72 -53.17
C LEU A 107 -7.60 1.71 -52.09
N LYS A 108 -7.85 3.01 -52.28
CA LYS A 108 -7.45 4.03 -51.30
C LYS A 108 -8.16 3.88 -49.95
N ILE A 109 -9.44 3.51 -49.97
CA ILE A 109 -10.25 3.31 -48.75
C ILE A 109 -9.80 2.04 -48.03
N LEU A 110 -9.51 0.97 -48.79
CA LEU A 110 -8.97 -0.28 -48.26
C LEU A 110 -7.61 -0.06 -47.59
N LEU A 111 -6.68 0.63 -48.26
CA LEU A 111 -5.37 0.94 -47.70
C LEU A 111 -5.50 1.74 -46.40
N GLN A 112 -6.38 2.75 -46.35
CA GLN A 112 -6.63 3.50 -45.10
C GLN A 112 -7.18 2.63 -43.98
N ARG A 113 -8.09 1.69 -44.27
CA ARG A 113 -8.62 0.76 -43.25
C ARG A 113 -7.59 -0.25 -42.78
N PHE A 114 -6.77 -0.78 -43.68
CA PHE A 114 -5.67 -1.68 -43.32
C PHE A 114 -4.59 -0.95 -42.52
N GLU A 115 -4.20 0.26 -42.93
CA GLU A 115 -3.29 1.12 -42.17
C GLU A 115 -3.82 1.39 -40.77
N TYR A 116 -5.12 1.72 -40.61
CA TYR A 116 -5.75 1.88 -39.31
C TYR A 116 -5.66 0.61 -38.45
N CYS A 117 -5.90 -0.57 -39.03
CA CYS A 117 -5.75 -1.84 -38.32
C CYS A 117 -4.28 -2.14 -37.94
N GLN A 118 -3.31 -1.75 -38.79
CA GLN A 118 -1.88 -1.98 -38.60
C GLN A 118 -1.20 -1.00 -37.65
N GLN A 119 -1.81 0.16 -37.36
CA GLN A 119 -1.33 1.10 -36.34
C GLN A 119 -1.22 0.46 -34.95
N PHE A 120 -1.98 -0.61 -34.71
CA PHE A 120 -1.97 -1.36 -33.47
C PHE A 120 -0.96 -2.51 -33.55
N LYS A 121 0.27 -2.28 -33.06
CA LYS A 121 1.24 -3.36 -32.85
C LYS A 121 0.62 -4.47 -31.98
N ALA A 122 0.90 -5.73 -32.32
CA ALA A 122 0.46 -6.89 -31.54
C ALA A 122 0.71 -6.65 -30.05
N PRO A 123 -0.21 -7.03 -29.14
CA PRO A 123 0.04 -6.84 -27.73
C PRO A 123 1.27 -7.68 -27.35
N ILE A 124 2.35 -6.98 -27.00
CA ILE A 124 3.30 -7.46 -26.00
C ILE A 124 2.40 -7.84 -24.81
N ASP A 125 2.59 -9.04 -24.24
CA ASP A 125 1.74 -9.65 -23.21
C ASP A 125 1.02 -8.64 -22.31
N PRO A 126 -0.28 -8.86 -21.99
CA PRO A 126 -1.02 -7.96 -21.13
C PRO A 126 -0.21 -7.71 -19.86
N LYS A 127 0.28 -6.47 -19.68
CA LYS A 127 1.10 -6.03 -18.55
C LYS A 127 0.26 -5.91 -17.26
N ILE A 128 -0.69 -6.81 -17.05
CA ILE A 128 -1.48 -6.84 -15.84
C ILE A 128 -0.71 -7.72 -14.86
N SER A 129 -0.01 -7.07 -13.94
CA SER A 129 0.74 -7.79 -12.90
C SER A 129 -0.22 -8.55 -11.99
N ASP A 130 0.05 -9.84 -11.74
CA ASP A 130 -0.64 -10.64 -10.72
C ASP A 130 -0.06 -10.41 -9.31
N SER A 131 0.82 -9.43 -9.14
CA SER A 131 1.42 -9.13 -7.84
C SER A 131 0.35 -8.66 -6.84
N LEU A 132 0.08 -9.47 -5.82
CA LEU A 132 -0.68 -9.11 -4.64
C LEU A 132 -0.18 -9.99 -3.49
N HIS A 133 0.41 -9.37 -2.47
CA HIS A 133 1.07 -10.07 -1.37
C HIS A 133 0.55 -9.57 -0.03
N PHE A 134 0.36 -10.49 0.91
CA PHE A 134 0.11 -10.18 2.31
C PHE A 134 1.39 -10.39 3.12
N LEU A 135 1.84 -9.34 3.81
CA LEU A 135 3.08 -9.34 4.59
C LEU A 135 2.76 -9.22 6.10
N PRO A 136 2.52 -10.34 6.82
CA PRO A 136 2.00 -10.34 8.19
C PRO A 136 2.97 -9.77 9.24
N LYS A 137 4.27 -9.74 8.94
CA LYS A 137 5.32 -9.32 9.89
C LYS A 137 5.67 -7.83 9.78
N ILE A 138 5.13 -7.15 8.79
CA ILE A 138 5.44 -5.74 8.53
C ILE A 138 4.46 -4.87 9.31
N ARG A 139 4.99 -3.85 9.98
CA ARG A 139 4.20 -2.90 10.75
C ARG A 139 3.33 -2.10 9.78
N ALA A 140 2.03 -2.08 10.04
CA ALA A 140 1.10 -1.27 9.28
C ALA A 140 1.27 0.22 9.67
N PRO A 141 0.99 1.16 8.75
CA PRO A 141 0.94 2.58 9.07
C PRO A 141 -0.05 2.84 10.22
N SER A 142 0.35 3.62 11.21
CA SER A 142 -0.52 4.01 12.32
C SER A 142 -1.65 4.90 11.80
N THR A 143 -2.89 4.55 12.12
CA THR A 143 -4.07 5.36 11.78
C THR A 143 -4.78 5.79 13.05
N LYS A 144 -5.36 7.01 13.04
CA LYS A 144 -6.17 7.50 14.16
C LYS A 144 -7.35 6.59 14.48
N SER A 145 -7.88 5.90 13.47
CA SER A 145 -8.95 4.90 13.59
C SER A 145 -8.54 3.62 14.34
N GLN A 146 -7.25 3.41 14.61
CA GLN A 146 -6.72 2.27 15.36
C GLN A 146 -6.24 2.68 16.76
N ASN A 147 -6.60 3.86 17.25
CA ASN A 147 -6.21 4.38 18.56
C ASN A 147 -4.68 4.33 18.81
N ASP A 148 -3.89 4.54 17.75
CA ASP A 148 -2.42 4.44 17.75
C ASP A 148 -1.86 3.08 18.21
N ILE A 149 -2.70 2.04 18.24
CA ILE A 149 -2.28 0.67 18.56
C ILE A 149 -1.46 0.12 17.39
N PRO A 150 -0.23 -0.37 17.62
CA PRO A 150 0.63 -0.86 16.55
C PRO A 150 0.08 -2.15 15.93
N MET A 151 -0.32 -2.07 14.67
CA MET A 151 -0.79 -3.22 13.90
C MET A 151 0.31 -3.79 13.00
N PHE A 152 0.18 -5.08 12.69
CA PHE A 152 1.07 -5.81 11.77
C PHE A 152 0.24 -6.48 10.67
N GLY A 153 0.85 -6.63 9.50
CA GLY A 153 0.16 -7.07 8.30
C GLY A 153 -0.14 -5.91 7.37
N ILE A 154 0.43 -5.95 6.16
CA ILE A 154 0.09 -5.03 5.08
C ILE A 154 -0.23 -5.82 3.81
N ILE A 155 -1.03 -5.23 2.93
CA ILE A 155 -1.22 -5.70 1.56
C ILE A 155 -0.36 -4.83 0.65
N THR A 156 0.39 -5.46 -0.25
CA THR A 156 1.24 -4.76 -1.23
C THR A 156 1.07 -5.38 -2.61
N MET A 157 1.09 -4.54 -3.64
CA MET A 157 1.20 -4.96 -5.04
C MET A 157 2.62 -4.73 -5.58
N GLN A 158 3.49 -4.06 -4.83
CA GLN A 158 4.86 -3.82 -5.27
C GLN A 158 5.65 -5.12 -5.23
N THR A 159 6.38 -5.38 -6.31
CA THR A 159 7.33 -6.49 -6.41
C THR A 159 8.69 -5.89 -6.66
N VAL A 160 9.69 -6.32 -5.90
CA VAL A 160 11.05 -5.81 -6.05
C VAL A 160 11.59 -6.15 -7.45
N GLU A 161 12.16 -5.14 -8.12
CA GLU A 161 12.91 -5.30 -9.36
C GLU A 161 14.41 -5.11 -9.04
N PRO A 162 15.18 -6.20 -8.90
CA PRO A 162 16.57 -6.12 -8.44
C PRO A 162 17.45 -5.26 -9.35
N SER A 163 17.17 -5.23 -10.65
CA SER A 163 17.96 -4.47 -11.62
C SER A 163 17.82 -2.95 -11.46
N LEU A 164 16.70 -2.48 -10.89
CA LEU A 164 16.43 -1.07 -10.65
C LEU A 164 16.82 -0.62 -9.24
N CYS A 165 17.07 -1.54 -8.32
CA CYS A 165 17.51 -1.22 -6.96
C CYS A 165 18.84 -0.45 -6.96
N THR A 166 18.96 0.54 -6.08
CA THR A 166 20.14 1.41 -6.02
C THR A 166 20.84 1.31 -4.68
N LEU A 167 22.16 1.28 -4.67
CA LEU A 167 22.96 1.40 -3.46
C LEU A 167 23.26 2.88 -3.22
N GLN A 168 22.92 3.39 -2.04
CA GLN A 168 23.33 4.69 -1.54
C GLN A 168 24.45 4.53 -0.52
N TRP A 169 25.35 5.49 -0.53
CA TRP A 169 26.50 5.53 0.36
C TRP A 169 26.87 6.98 0.61
N ASP A 170 27.32 7.25 1.82
CA ASP A 170 28.00 8.49 2.15
C ASP A 170 29.45 8.16 2.51
N GLY A 171 30.40 8.93 1.98
CA GLY A 171 31.76 8.93 2.52
C GLY A 171 32.77 7.92 1.96
N PHE A 172 32.65 7.48 0.69
CA PHE A 172 33.73 6.69 0.07
C PHE A 172 35.08 7.43 0.04
N SER A 173 35.07 8.76 0.00
CA SER A 173 36.28 9.60 0.07
C SER A 173 37.00 9.55 1.43
N GLN A 174 36.37 8.99 2.47
CA GLN A 174 36.90 8.95 3.84
C GLN A 174 37.06 7.52 4.38
N LEU A 175 37.05 6.50 3.51
CA LEU A 175 37.24 5.12 3.95
C LEU A 175 38.58 4.93 4.65
N ARG A 176 38.54 4.31 5.84
CA ARG A 176 39.73 3.93 6.60
C ARG A 176 39.77 2.42 6.77
N LEU A 177 40.97 1.85 6.69
CA LEU A 177 41.21 0.44 6.99
C LEU A 177 40.65 0.12 8.38
N HIS A 178 39.93 -1.00 8.51
CA HIS A 178 39.31 -1.46 9.77
C HIS A 178 38.22 -0.55 10.38
N LYS A 179 37.59 0.33 9.59
CA LYS A 179 36.39 1.05 10.02
C LYS A 179 35.14 0.47 9.36
N LYS A 180 34.06 0.37 10.13
CA LYS A 180 32.73 -0.01 9.62
C LYS A 180 32.26 1.07 8.65
N VAL A 181 31.66 0.63 7.56
CA VAL A 181 31.00 1.49 6.56
C VAL A 181 29.55 1.06 6.50
N GLU A 182 28.65 2.03 6.38
CA GLU A 182 27.23 1.77 6.21
C GLU A 182 26.83 2.11 4.78
N LEU A 183 26.12 1.18 4.16
CA LEU A 183 25.61 1.29 2.81
C LEU A 183 24.11 1.05 2.89
N THR A 184 23.33 1.89 2.22
CA THR A 184 21.87 1.82 2.24
C THR A 184 21.40 1.31 0.90
N VAL A 185 20.77 0.13 0.86
CA VAL A 185 20.12 -0.37 -0.35
C VAL A 185 18.71 0.22 -0.42
N ILE A 186 18.39 0.90 -1.52
CA ILE A 186 17.01 1.31 -1.85
C ILE A 186 16.42 0.26 -2.79
N SER A 187 15.44 -0.48 -2.28
CA SER A 187 14.63 -1.40 -3.08
C SER A 187 13.60 -0.64 -3.91
N ARG A 188 13.44 -1.04 -5.17
CA ARG A 188 12.49 -0.44 -6.13
C ARG A 188 11.66 -1.50 -6.82
N ASP A 189 10.49 -1.13 -7.31
CA ASP A 189 9.65 -1.96 -8.17
C ASP A 189 9.99 -1.79 -9.66
N ALA A 190 9.25 -2.49 -10.52
CA ALA A 190 9.45 -2.49 -11.97
C ALA A 190 9.26 -1.10 -12.63
N ASP A 191 8.57 -0.19 -11.95
CA ASP A 191 8.38 1.20 -12.39
C ASP A 191 9.49 2.14 -11.86
N GLY A 192 10.45 1.60 -11.09
CA GLY A 192 11.53 2.37 -10.47
C GLY A 192 11.10 3.14 -9.22
N VAL A 193 9.90 2.90 -8.71
CA VAL A 193 9.40 3.52 -7.49
C VAL A 193 9.95 2.76 -6.28
N SER A 194 10.36 3.50 -5.24
CA SER A 194 10.86 2.88 -4.01
C SER A 194 9.75 2.04 -3.34
N LEU A 195 10.12 0.91 -2.75
CA LEU A 195 9.16 0.12 -2.00
C LEU A 195 8.73 0.86 -0.73
N CYS A 196 7.44 0.86 -0.46
CA CYS A 196 6.84 1.50 0.71
C CYS A 196 6.88 0.60 1.96
N HIS A 197 7.64 -0.50 1.92
CA HIS A 197 7.71 -1.48 3.01
C HIS A 197 9.06 -2.19 3.07
N GLY A 198 9.40 -2.69 4.26
CA GLY A 198 10.49 -3.65 4.46
C GLY A 198 10.05 -5.09 4.20
N GLY A 199 10.76 -6.05 4.80
CA GLY A 199 10.43 -7.47 4.73
C GLY A 199 11.09 -8.25 3.60
N LEU A 200 11.98 -7.61 2.86
CA LEU A 200 12.77 -8.30 1.84
C LEU A 200 13.91 -9.09 2.48
N GLU A 201 14.09 -10.34 2.04
CA GLU A 201 15.27 -11.12 2.38
C GLU A 201 16.41 -10.75 1.41
N ILE A 202 17.28 -9.83 1.84
CA ILE A 202 18.41 -9.38 1.03
C ILE A 202 19.67 -10.14 1.44
N LYS A 203 20.25 -10.89 0.50
CA LYS A 203 21.54 -11.56 0.66
C LYS A 203 22.64 -10.73 0.01
N VAL A 204 23.57 -10.25 0.82
CA VAL A 204 24.70 -9.42 0.35
C VAL A 204 25.97 -10.26 0.24
N LYS A 205 26.72 -10.06 -0.84
CA LYS A 205 28.08 -10.58 -1.01
C LYS A 205 28.97 -9.48 -1.55
N LEU A 206 29.95 -9.05 -0.74
CA LEU A 206 30.98 -8.10 -1.16
C LEU A 206 32.28 -8.87 -1.44
N LYS A 207 32.82 -8.71 -2.64
CA LYS A 207 34.07 -9.35 -3.09
C LYS A 207 35.08 -8.31 -3.52
N TYR A 208 36.37 -8.61 -3.36
CA TYR A 208 37.42 -7.82 -3.97
C TYR A 208 37.36 -7.97 -5.50
N LYS A 209 37.58 -6.87 -6.23
CA LYS A 209 37.56 -6.87 -7.70
C LYS A 209 38.56 -7.87 -8.29
N GLU A 210 39.73 -8.00 -7.67
CA GLU A 210 40.85 -8.82 -8.16
C GLU A 210 41.01 -10.16 -7.41
N GLN A 211 40.32 -10.35 -6.28
CA GLN A 211 40.36 -11.58 -5.49
C GLN A 211 38.94 -12.06 -5.20
N SER A 212 38.42 -12.93 -6.07
CA SER A 212 37.05 -13.46 -5.98
C SER A 212 36.78 -14.32 -4.74
N ILE A 213 37.83 -14.89 -4.15
CA ILE A 213 37.73 -15.84 -3.02
C ILE A 213 37.54 -15.11 -1.69
N LYS A 214 38.04 -13.87 -1.57
CA LYS A 214 37.98 -13.13 -0.31
C LYS A 214 36.69 -12.30 -0.26
N LEU A 215 35.75 -12.72 0.60
CA LEU A 215 34.52 -11.99 0.87
C LEU A 215 34.73 -11.05 2.06
N LEU A 216 34.20 -9.83 1.96
CA LEU A 216 34.14 -8.92 3.10
C LEU A 216 32.97 -9.34 4.00
N PRO A 217 33.14 -9.30 5.33
CA PRO A 217 32.04 -9.54 6.26
C PRO A 217 31.00 -8.43 6.09
N THR A 218 29.74 -8.83 5.94
CA THR A 218 28.60 -7.92 5.77
C THR A 218 27.49 -8.33 6.71
N ASP A 219 26.87 -7.34 7.33
CA ASP A 219 25.65 -7.50 8.10
C ASP A 219 24.54 -6.69 7.44
N VAL A 220 23.34 -7.26 7.37
CA VAL A 220 22.20 -6.67 6.67
C VAL A 220 21.10 -6.42 7.68
N HIS A 221 20.74 -5.14 7.84
CA HIS A 221 19.64 -4.73 8.69
C HIS A 221 18.51 -4.16 7.83
N ASP A 222 17.31 -4.72 7.98
CA ASP A 222 16.09 -4.12 7.44
C ASP A 222 15.57 -3.10 8.46
N ASN A 223 15.62 -1.83 8.08
CA ASN A 223 15.12 -0.74 8.90
C ASN A 223 13.59 -0.80 9.10
N ARG A 224 12.88 -1.62 8.31
CA ARG A 224 11.41 -1.80 8.31
C ARG A 224 10.63 -0.49 8.22
N ASP A 225 11.30 0.58 7.83
CA ASP A 225 10.79 1.94 7.93
C ASP A 225 10.11 2.40 6.64
N GLY A 226 10.25 1.63 5.55
CA GLY A 226 9.60 1.92 4.27
C GLY A 226 9.74 3.39 3.89
N ARG A 227 10.91 4.00 4.20
CA ARG A 227 11.05 5.46 4.30
C ARG A 227 10.60 6.15 3.02
N MET A 228 9.48 6.86 3.13
CA MET A 228 9.01 7.85 2.16
C MET A 228 9.64 9.21 2.50
N PRO A 229 10.56 9.76 1.69
CA PRO A 229 11.04 11.11 1.90
C PRO A 229 9.92 12.10 1.55
N GLY A 230 9.46 12.91 2.51
CA GLY A 230 8.70 14.14 2.24
C GLY A 230 7.24 14.27 2.72
N TYR A 231 6.74 13.43 3.64
CA TYR A 231 5.33 13.52 4.08
C TYR A 231 5.19 13.58 5.61
N ASN A 232 4.86 14.77 6.14
CA ASN A 232 4.44 14.96 7.53
C ASN A 232 2.91 15.08 7.71
N ASP A 233 2.09 15.13 6.65
CA ASP A 233 0.61 15.20 6.79
C ASP A 233 -0.15 14.83 5.48
N GLY A 234 -0.28 13.54 5.15
CA GLY A 234 -1.27 13.11 4.14
C GLY A 234 -1.05 11.76 3.44
N CYS A 235 -2.14 11.29 2.84
CA CYS A 235 -2.34 10.08 2.02
C CYS A 235 -1.14 9.74 1.12
N GLY A 236 -0.35 8.72 1.49
CA GLY A 236 0.91 8.33 0.86
C GLY A 236 0.80 7.74 -0.55
N HIS A 237 0.21 8.47 -1.49
CA HIS A 237 0.21 8.14 -2.92
C HIS A 237 1.07 9.18 -3.66
N GLY A 238 2.37 8.91 -3.73
CA GLY A 238 3.33 9.74 -4.45
C GLY A 238 3.23 9.53 -5.97
N HIS A 239 2.77 10.55 -6.70
CA HIS A 239 2.94 10.60 -8.15
C HIS A 239 3.27 12.02 -8.63
N ALA A 240 4.30 12.14 -9.47
CA ALA A 240 4.52 13.33 -10.29
C ALA A 240 3.52 13.30 -11.45
N GLY A 241 2.69 14.34 -11.57
CA GLY A 241 1.66 14.44 -12.60
C GLY A 241 2.23 14.51 -14.01
N HIS A 242 1.66 13.72 -14.92
CA HIS A 242 1.82 13.87 -16.38
C HIS A 242 0.50 14.33 -17.03
N PRO A 243 0.58 15.06 -18.15
CA PRO A 243 -0.56 15.71 -18.79
C PRO A 243 -1.35 14.68 -19.63
N GLY A 244 -2.64 14.54 -19.33
CA GLY A 244 -3.57 13.70 -20.09
C GLY A 244 -4.33 12.67 -19.25
N ARG A 245 -5.24 13.16 -18.41
CA ARG A 245 -6.32 12.53 -17.60
C ARG A 245 -6.67 11.04 -17.90
N ARG A 246 -7.17 10.23 -16.95
CA ARG A 246 -7.90 10.50 -15.68
C ARG A 246 -7.22 9.82 -14.49
N HIS A 247 -7.04 10.58 -13.40
CA HIS A 247 -6.48 10.09 -12.14
C HIS A 247 -7.55 9.56 -11.19
N TRP A 248 -7.20 8.53 -10.42
CA TRP A 248 -7.73 8.28 -9.08
C TRP A 248 -6.94 9.13 -8.07
N SER A 249 -7.62 9.93 -7.25
CA SER A 249 -6.99 10.50 -6.07
C SER A 249 -8.00 10.87 -4.98
N CYS A 250 -7.93 10.10 -3.89
CA CYS A 250 -7.79 10.58 -2.53
C CYS A 250 -8.52 11.89 -2.14
N CYS A 251 -9.85 11.85 -2.12
CA CYS A 251 -10.63 12.73 -1.26
C CYS A 251 -11.33 11.80 -0.26
N GLY A 252 -11.16 12.01 1.05
CA GLY A 252 -11.81 11.21 2.09
C GLY A 252 -13.33 11.37 2.11
N ASN A 253 -14.00 11.02 1.01
CA ASN A 253 -15.42 11.15 0.78
C ASN A 253 -15.94 9.85 0.15
N VAL A 254 -17.09 9.37 0.64
CA VAL A 254 -17.62 8.02 0.33
C VAL A 254 -18.63 8.05 -0.83
N LEU A 255 -18.74 9.18 -1.54
CA LEU A 255 -19.71 9.38 -2.62
C LEU A 255 -19.01 9.51 -3.99
N GLU A 256 -19.51 8.73 -4.94
CA GLU A 256 -19.11 8.75 -6.35
C GLU A 256 -19.41 10.13 -6.98
N ASN A 257 -18.45 10.68 -7.74
CA ASN A 257 -18.46 12.03 -8.34
C ASN A 257 -18.35 13.24 -7.38
N SER A 258 -17.87 13.06 -6.16
CA SER A 258 -17.65 14.20 -5.25
C SER A 258 -16.45 15.08 -5.68
N GLU A 259 -16.63 16.40 -5.58
CA GLU A 259 -15.58 17.37 -5.90
C GLU A 259 -14.43 17.35 -4.87
N CYS A 260 -13.20 17.59 -5.34
CA CYS A 260 -12.02 17.61 -4.50
C CYS A 260 -11.98 18.87 -3.62
N ASN A 261 -12.18 18.71 -2.30
CA ASN A 261 -12.16 19.81 -1.33
C ASN A 261 -10.81 20.55 -1.26
N VAL A 262 -9.71 19.88 -1.58
CA VAL A 262 -8.37 20.50 -1.63
C VAL A 262 -8.26 21.42 -2.85
N ALA A 263 -8.78 21.00 -4.01
CA ALA A 263 -8.82 21.83 -5.20
C ALA A 263 -9.74 23.05 -5.02
N ASN A 264 -10.89 22.88 -4.35
CA ASN A 264 -11.84 23.97 -4.14
C ASN A 264 -11.28 25.09 -3.22
N LYS A 265 -10.53 24.73 -2.17
CA LYS A 265 -9.84 25.73 -1.32
C LYS A 265 -8.72 26.49 -2.02
N LEU A 266 -8.04 25.84 -2.97
CA LEU A 266 -6.95 26.46 -3.73
C LEU A 266 -7.47 27.34 -4.89
N LEU A 267 -8.64 27.01 -5.43
CA LEU A 267 -9.26 27.75 -6.54
C LEU A 267 -10.14 28.91 -6.07
N ASN A 268 -10.68 28.87 -4.85
CA ASN A 268 -11.50 29.93 -4.27
C ASN A 268 -10.94 30.36 -2.89
N PRO A 269 -9.85 31.15 -2.83
CA PRO A 269 -9.21 31.54 -1.58
C PRO A 269 -9.97 32.61 -0.77
N SER A 270 -11.30 32.72 -0.87
CA SER A 270 -12.07 33.73 -0.14
C SER A 270 -13.52 33.30 0.15
N THR A 271 -13.66 32.49 1.21
CA THR A 271 -14.72 32.55 2.25
C THR A 271 -14.20 31.85 3.49
#